data_AF-A0A0C9VCA6-F1
#
_entry.id   AF-A0A0C9VCA6-F1
#
_cell.length_a   1.000
_cell.length_b   1.000
_cell.length_c   1.000
_cell.angle_alpha   90.00
_cell.angle_beta   90.00
_cell.angle_gamma   90.00
#
_symmetry.space_group_name_H-M   'P 1'
#
loop_
_entity.id
_entity.type
_entity.pdbx_description
1 polymer ?
#
loop_
_entity_poly.entity_id
_entity_poly.type
_entity_poly.pdbx_seq_one_letter_code
_entity_poly.pdbx_strand_id
1 'polypeptide(L)'
;FDPERYFIPGVRDPRSTGAFGFGRRICSGRHMAMNSVFLAIASILQVFEISKERDGSGKEIPVEAKFCSGFVSSATEFKCTIRPRSPAAEELIVRSVL
;
A
#
# COMPACT_ATOMS: atom_id res chain seq x y z
N PHE A 1 -3.17 -13.58 -2.36
CA PHE A 1 -2.98 -12.28 -3.03
C PHE A 1 -1.99 -12.52 -4.16
N ASP A 2 -2.39 -12.29 -5.41
CA ASP A 2 -1.66 -12.68 -6.63
C ASP A 2 -1.64 -11.51 -7.63
N PRO A 3 -0.74 -10.53 -7.48
CA PRO A 3 -0.68 -9.35 -8.36
C PRO A 3 -0.44 -9.68 -9.84
N GLU A 4 0.33 -10.73 -10.12
CA GLU A 4 0.80 -11.12 -11.44
C GLU A 4 -0.36 -11.47 -12.39
N ARG A 5 -1.52 -11.86 -11.84
CA ARG A 5 -2.76 -12.07 -12.62
C ARG A 5 -3.12 -10.89 -13.54
N TYR A 6 -2.71 -9.67 -13.19
CA TYR A 6 -2.99 -8.46 -13.98
C TYR A 6 -2.02 -8.22 -15.14
N PHE A 7 -0.97 -9.03 -15.27
CA PHE A 7 -0.08 -9.01 -16.43
C PHE A 7 -0.57 -9.92 -17.57
N ILE A 8 -1.55 -10.79 -17.29
CA ILE A 8 -2.11 -11.72 -18.26
C ILE A 8 -3.07 -10.96 -19.21
N PRO A 9 -2.84 -11.00 -20.54
CA PRO A 9 -3.74 -10.37 -21.50
C PRO A 9 -5.18 -10.87 -21.35
N GLY A 10 -6.14 -9.95 -21.44
CA GLY A 10 -7.58 -10.26 -21.33
C GLY A 10 -8.11 -10.38 -19.90
N VAL A 11 -7.27 -10.39 -18.87
CA VAL A 11 -7.73 -10.26 -17.48
C VAL A 11 -8.20 -8.83 -17.23
N ARG A 12 -9.40 -8.71 -16.66
CA ARG A 12 -10.01 -7.42 -16.32
C ARG A 12 -9.25 -6.73 -15.19
N ASP A 13 -8.74 -5.52 -15.45
CA ASP A 13 -8.15 -4.66 -14.44
C ASP A 13 -9.26 -3.97 -13.60
N PRO A 14 -9.34 -4.19 -12.27
CA PRO A 14 -10.33 -3.55 -11.41
C PRO A 14 -10.34 -2.03 -11.51
N ARG A 15 -9.21 -1.39 -11.85
CA ARG A 15 -9.13 0.06 -12.08
C ARG A 15 -10.08 0.51 -13.19
N SER A 16 -10.26 -0.31 -14.22
CA SER A 16 -11.16 -0.06 -15.34
C SER A 16 -12.50 -0.78 -15.23
N THR A 17 -12.59 -1.82 -14.39
CA THR A 17 -13.75 -2.72 -14.36
C THR A 17 -14.57 -2.72 -13.08
N GLY A 18 -14.38 -1.77 -12.16
CA GLY A 18 -15.39 -1.52 -11.11
C GLY A 18 -14.91 -1.03 -9.75
N ALA A 19 -13.60 -0.91 -9.50
CA ALA A 19 -13.08 -0.43 -8.21
C ALA A 19 -13.60 0.97 -7.82
N PHE A 20 -14.01 1.76 -8.81
CA PHE A 20 -14.53 3.12 -8.64
C PHE A 20 -16.00 3.29 -9.03
N GLY A 21 -16.72 2.19 -9.28
CA GLY A 21 -18.11 2.21 -9.77
C GLY A 21 -18.23 2.59 -11.26
N PHE A 22 -19.43 2.98 -11.69
CA PHE A 22 -19.77 3.17 -13.11
C PHE A 22 -20.75 4.33 -13.36
N GLY A 23 -20.82 4.77 -14.63
CA GLY A 23 -21.82 5.70 -15.12
C GLY A 23 -21.73 7.10 -14.50
N ARG A 24 -22.88 7.77 -14.37
CA ARG A 24 -22.97 9.16 -13.86
C ARG A 24 -22.52 9.34 -12.40
N ARG A 25 -22.34 8.24 -11.65
CA ARG A 25 -21.94 8.25 -10.23
C ARG A 25 -20.60 7.55 -10.01
N ILE A 26 -19.81 7.37 -11.06
CA ILE A 26 -18.43 6.90 -10.94
C ILE A 26 -17.64 7.85 -10.00
N CYS A 27 -16.74 7.29 -9.19
CA CYS A 27 -15.93 8.08 -8.27
C CYS A 27 -15.20 9.21 -9.02
N SER A 28 -15.52 10.45 -8.65
CA SER A 28 -14.89 11.66 -9.19
C SER A 28 -13.41 11.72 -8.83
N GLY A 29 -13.03 11.19 -7.67
CA GLY A 29 -11.65 11.15 -7.18
C GLY A 29 -10.76 10.05 -7.77
N ARG A 30 -11.26 9.17 -8.67
CA ARG A 30 -10.51 7.99 -9.11
C ARG A 30 -9.12 8.28 -9.68
N HIS A 31 -8.99 9.36 -10.45
CA HIS A 31 -7.72 9.73 -11.10
C HIS A 31 -6.70 10.21 -10.09
N MET A 32 -7.13 11.07 -9.16
CA MET A 32 -6.32 11.52 -8.04
C MET A 32 -5.93 10.33 -7.16
N ALA A 33 -6.88 9.49 -6.76
CA ALA A 33 -6.64 8.32 -5.92
C ALA A 33 -5.60 7.37 -6.55
N MET A 34 -5.73 7.07 -7.84
CA MET A 34 -4.78 6.21 -8.54
C MET A 34 -3.37 6.79 -8.55
N ASN A 35 -3.24 8.08 -8.88
CA ASN A 35 -1.94 8.75 -8.92
C ASN A 35 -1.33 8.87 -7.52
N SER A 36 -2.11 9.32 -6.53
CA SER A 36 -1.66 9.49 -5.16
C SER A 36 -1.22 8.16 -4.52
N VAL A 37 -2.00 7.08 -4.70
CA VAL A 37 -1.64 5.77 -4.15
C VAL A 37 -0.39 5.21 -4.83
N PHE A 38 -0.28 5.33 -6.15
CA PHE A 38 0.91 4.89 -6.87
C PHE A 38 2.16 5.62 -6.39
N LEU A 39 2.12 6.96 -6.33
CA LEU A 39 3.24 7.78 -5.88
C LEU A 39 3.59 7.50 -4.42
N ALA A 40 2.59 7.36 -3.53
CA ALA A 40 2.84 7.04 -2.13
C ALA A 40 3.55 5.69 -1.99
N ILE A 41 3.05 4.64 -2.63
CA ILE A 41 3.66 3.30 -2.57
C ILE A 41 5.07 3.32 -3.16
N ALA A 42 5.26 3.91 -4.34
CA ALA A 42 6.57 3.98 -4.98
C ALA A 42 7.59 4.75 -4.12
N SER A 43 7.21 5.91 -3.59
CA SER A 43 8.06 6.72 -2.72
C SER A 43 8.40 5.99 -1.42
N ILE A 44 7.42 5.34 -0.79
CA ILE A 44 7.64 4.56 0.44
C ILE A 44 8.63 3.41 0.17
N LEU A 45 8.37 2.60 -0.85
CA LEU A 45 9.23 1.44 -1.18
C LEU A 45 10.61 1.85 -1.71
N GLN A 46 10.75 3.06 -2.23
CA GLN A 46 12.04 3.60 -2.68
C GLN A 46 13.01 3.80 -1.51
N VAL A 47 12.52 4.20 -0.32
CA VAL A 47 13.39 4.57 0.80
C VAL A 47 13.24 3.67 2.03
N PHE A 48 12.15 2.94 2.16
CA PHE A 48 11.90 2.07 3.31
C PHE A 48 11.88 0.59 2.93
N GLU A 49 12.39 -0.23 3.85
CA GLU A 49 12.10 -1.65 3.95
C GLU A 49 10.98 -1.84 4.99
N ILE A 50 9.96 -2.62 4.62
CA ILE A 50 8.80 -2.91 5.47
C ILE A 50 8.78 -4.40 5.73
N SER A 51 8.78 -4.79 7.01
CA SER A 51 8.74 -6.18 7.43
C SER A 51 7.72 -6.40 8.54
N LYS A 52 7.42 -7.67 8.83
CA LYS A 52 6.66 -8.02 10.03
C LYS A 52 7.48 -7.65 11.26
N GLU A 53 6.76 -7.23 12.30
CA GLU A 53 7.36 -7.01 13.61
C GLU A 53 7.81 -8.35 14.21
N ARG A 54 8.85 -8.33 15.06
CA ARG A 54 9.33 -9.52 15.78
C ARG A 54 9.04 -9.40 17.27
N ASP A 55 8.73 -10.52 17.90
CA ASP A 55 8.58 -10.59 19.36
C ASP A 55 9.94 -10.63 20.08
N GLY A 56 9.93 -10.69 21.42
CA GLY A 56 11.16 -10.74 22.23
C GLY A 56 12.04 -11.97 22.00
N SER A 57 11.51 -13.01 21.32
CA SER A 57 12.27 -14.20 20.91
C SER A 57 12.80 -14.12 19.47
N GLY A 58 12.52 -13.03 18.76
CA GLY A 58 12.90 -12.82 17.37
C GLY A 58 11.95 -13.48 16.36
N LYS A 59 10.82 -14.04 16.78
CA LYS A 59 9.84 -14.66 15.88
C LYS A 59 8.92 -13.60 15.28
N GLU A 60 8.58 -13.75 13.99
CA GLU A 60 7.64 -12.85 13.32
C GLU A 60 6.25 -12.91 13.93
N ILE A 61 5.69 -11.74 14.20
CA ILE A 61 4.29 -11.58 14.59
C ILE A 61 3.45 -11.64 13.30
N PRO A 62 2.52 -12.61 13.17
CA PRO A 62 1.69 -12.72 11.99
C PRO A 62 0.78 -11.50 11.83
N VAL A 63 0.64 -11.02 10.59
CA VAL A 63 -0.30 -9.96 10.23
C VAL A 63 -1.51 -10.61 9.58
N GLU A 64 -2.69 -10.39 10.15
CA GLU A 64 -3.95 -10.87 9.62
C GLU A 64 -4.62 -9.79 8.77
N ALA A 65 -5.19 -10.19 7.63
CA ALA A 65 -5.92 -9.29 6.74
C ALA A 65 -7.33 -8.98 7.28
N LYS A 66 -7.39 -8.34 8.45
CA LYS A 66 -8.62 -7.93 9.13
C LYS A 66 -8.94 -6.48 8.81
N PHE A 67 -10.21 -6.22 8.52
CA PHE A 67 -10.71 -4.90 8.16
C PHE A 67 -11.95 -4.55 8.96
N CYS A 68 -12.09 -3.28 9.31
CA CYS A 68 -13.28 -2.75 9.96
C CYS A 68 -14.45 -2.70 8.96
N SER A 69 -15.65 -3.03 9.43
CA SER A 69 -16.88 -2.77 8.69
C SER A 69 -17.32 -1.31 8.89
N GLY A 70 -17.60 -0.60 7.81
CA GLY A 70 -18.06 0.79 7.86
C GLY A 70 -18.23 1.38 6.47
N PHE A 71 -18.49 2.69 6.41
CA PHE A 71 -18.55 3.42 5.13
C PHE A 71 -17.21 3.36 4.36
N VAL A 72 -16.09 3.36 5.10
CA VAL A 72 -14.75 3.06 4.59
C VAL A 72 -14.26 1.79 5.28
N SER A 73 -13.80 0.82 4.48
CA SER A 73 -13.11 -0.37 4.98
C SER A 73 -11.64 -0.04 5.20
N SER A 74 -11.20 0.00 6.46
CA SER A 74 -9.81 0.23 6.85
C SER A 74 -9.23 -1.02 7.51
N ALA A 75 -7.93 -1.25 7.37
CA ALA A 75 -7.26 -2.31 8.12
C ALA A 75 -7.41 -2.07 9.64
N THR A 76 -7.55 -3.13 10.41
CA THR A 76 -7.42 -3.05 11.87
C THR A 76 -5.97 -2.76 12.24
N GLU A 77 -5.72 -2.32 13.48
CA GLU A 77 -4.36 -2.10 13.95
C GLU A 77 -3.51 -3.38 13.86
N PHE A 78 -2.28 -3.27 13.35
CA PHE A 78 -1.29 -4.33 13.29
C PHE A 78 0.11 -3.75 13.49
N LYS A 79 1.04 -4.58 13.97
CA LYS A 79 2.44 -4.18 14.14
C LYS A 79 3.25 -4.48 12.90
N CYS A 80 4.12 -3.56 12.52
CA CYS A 80 5.11 -3.75 11.47
C CYS A 80 6.36 -2.94 11.79
N THR A 81 7.48 -3.35 11.19
CA THR A 81 8.73 -2.61 11.26
C THR A 81 8.93 -1.88 9.94
N ILE A 82 9.20 -0.57 10.02
CA ILE A 82 9.51 0.28 8.86
C ILE A 82 10.87 0.92 9.14
N ARG A 83 11.86 0.65 8.29
CA ARG A 83 13.23 1.14 8.46
C ARG A 83 13.76 1.70 7.13
N PRO A 84 14.61 2.73 7.14
CA PRO A 84 15.33 3.13 5.93
C PRO A 84 16.07 1.92 5.34
N ARG A 85 15.92 1.70 4.03
CA ARG A 85 16.49 0.51 3.37
C ARG A 85 17.99 0.61 3.11
N SER A 86 18.57 1.80 3.26
CA SER A 86 20.00 2.06 3.13
C SER A 86 20.39 3.38 3.81
N PRO A 87 21.68 3.59 4.13
CA PRO A 87 22.15 4.89 4.65
C PRO A 87 21.86 6.06 3.71
N ALA A 88 21.96 5.84 2.39
CA ALA A 88 21.62 6.86 1.39
C ALA A 88 20.12 7.21 1.39
N ALA A 89 19.25 6.23 1.64
CA ALA A 89 17.82 6.47 1.79
C ALA A 89 17.50 7.25 3.07
N GLU A 90 18.19 6.94 4.17
CA GLU A 90 18.09 7.69 5.44
C GLU A 90 18.50 9.16 5.25
N GLU A 91 19.65 9.40 4.61
CA GLU A 91 20.11 10.77 4.30
C GLU A 91 19.09 11.52 3.43
N LEU A 92 18.56 10.86 2.38
CA LEU A 92 17.54 11.46 1.51
C LEU A 92 16.29 11.85 2.30
N ILE A 93 15.82 11.00 3.22
CA ILE A 93 14.67 11.28 4.07
C ILE A 93 14.96 12.50 4.96
N VAL A 94 16.08 12.49 5.70
CA VAL A 94 16.44 13.57 6.63
C VAL A 94 16.57 14.90 5.90
N ARG A 95 17.19 14.91 4.72
CA ARG A 95 17.33 16.12 3.89
C ARG A 95 16.00 16.62 3.29
N SER A 96 15.02 15.75 3.07
CA SER A 96 13.73 16.14 2.45
C SER A 96 12.75 16.83 3.40
N VAL A 97 13.00 16.78 4.70
CA VAL A 97 12.14 17.33 5.76
C VAL A 97 12.70 18.65 6.33
N LEU A 98 13.97 18.96 6.06
CA LEU A 98 14.67 20.19 6.46
C LEU A 98 14.78 21.16 5.28
#